data_AF-A0A843I0X2-F1
#
_entry.id   AF-A0A843I0X2-F1
#
_cell.length_a   1.000
_cell.length_b   1.000
_cell.length_c   1.000
_cell.angle_alpha   90.00
_cell.angle_beta   90.00
_cell.angle_gamma   90.00
#
_symmetry.space_group_name_H-M   'P 1'
#
loop_
_entity.id
_entity.type
_entity.pdbx_description
1 polymer ?
#
loop_
_entity_poly.entity_id
_entity_poly.type
_entity_poly.pdbx_seq_one_letter_code
_entity_poly.pdbx_strand_id
1 'polypeptide(L)'
;GNYTGFINGTAVPPGGSITVPLRLNITAAGSYTISVGGVPVAVNVAYLAAGYKATLSSPPVEALPGEPVSAALEVANTGNATISLSINGTCYRLQPRRSLEAYFAIPAQAHRQIILYINNTKYILNLNISIIFIFVLFKINGQIYNPLATRSIVASASRSQIQYQWIIESNATRRAVAVEAGGSPYLLRPGSAL
;
A
#
# COMPACT_ATOMS: atom_id res chain seq x y z
N GLY A 1 -51.11 -40.82 -22.49
CA GLY A 1 -50.30 -42.03 -22.73
C GLY A 1 -49.16 -42.05 -21.75
N ASN A 2 -48.93 -43.18 -21.07
CA ASN A 2 -47.80 -43.37 -20.15
C ASN A 2 -46.53 -43.64 -20.95
N TYR A 3 -46.04 -42.63 -21.66
CA TYR A 3 -44.78 -42.73 -22.39
C TYR A 3 -43.63 -42.61 -21.39
N THR A 4 -42.94 -43.72 -21.16
CA THR A 4 -41.66 -43.74 -20.45
C THR A 4 -40.60 -43.20 -21.41
N GLY A 5 -39.93 -42.11 -21.05
CA GLY A 5 -38.83 -41.56 -21.83
C GLY A 5 -37.55 -42.38 -21.64
N PHE A 6 -36.60 -42.31 -22.58
CA PHE A 6 -35.31 -42.96 -22.44
C PHE A 6 -34.18 -41.95 -22.63
N ILE A 7 -33.16 -42.00 -21.76
CA ILE A 7 -31.92 -41.22 -21.89
C ILE A 7 -30.74 -42.18 -21.74
N ASN A 8 -29.85 -42.25 -22.73
CA ASN A 8 -28.72 -43.20 -22.77
C ASN A 8 -29.13 -44.65 -22.43
N GLY A 9 -30.29 -45.10 -22.94
CA GLY A 9 -30.82 -46.44 -22.69
C GLY A 9 -31.45 -46.66 -21.31
N THR A 10 -31.51 -45.64 -20.45
CA THR A 10 -32.17 -45.74 -19.13
C THR A 10 -33.60 -45.19 -19.20
N ALA A 11 -34.56 -45.98 -18.74
CA ALA A 11 -35.97 -45.59 -18.66
C ALA A 11 -36.20 -44.52 -17.57
N VAL A 12 -36.92 -43.47 -17.93
CA VAL A 12 -37.37 -42.40 -17.04
C VAL A 12 -38.90 -42.44 -17.00
N PRO A 13 -39.51 -42.92 -15.90
CA PRO A 13 -40.96 -43.00 -15.79
C PRO A 13 -41.61 -41.61 -15.76
N PRO A 14 -42.91 -41.48 -16.07
CA PRO A 14 -43.63 -40.22 -15.96
C PRO A 14 -43.50 -39.60 -14.55
N GLY A 15 -43.08 -38.34 -14.48
CA GLY A 15 -42.81 -37.64 -13.21
C GLY A 15 -41.49 -38.01 -12.52
N GLY A 16 -40.74 -38.97 -13.07
CA GLY A 16 -39.41 -39.34 -12.60
C GLY A 16 -38.32 -38.38 -13.08
N SER A 17 -37.21 -38.34 -12.36
CA SER A 17 -35.99 -37.63 -12.77
C SER A 17 -34.81 -38.59 -12.72
N ILE A 18 -33.84 -38.37 -13.62
CA ILE A 18 -32.57 -39.09 -13.64
C ILE A 18 -31.42 -38.10 -13.77
N THR A 19 -30.31 -38.38 -13.09
CA THR A 19 -29.04 -37.67 -13.28
C THR A 19 -28.08 -38.58 -14.03
N VAL A 20 -27.60 -38.15 -15.20
CA VAL A 20 -26.63 -38.90 -16.00
C VAL A 20 -25.27 -38.19 -15.94
N PRO A 21 -24.23 -38.79 -15.33
CA PRO A 21 -22.90 -38.19 -15.33
C PRO A 21 -22.29 -38.28 -16.73
N LEU A 22 -21.90 -37.13 -17.29
CA LEU A 22 -21.21 -37.03 -18.58
C LEU A 22 -19.72 -36.77 -18.35
N ARG A 23 -18.84 -37.52 -19.01
CA ARG A 23 -17.39 -37.24 -19.03
C ARG A 23 -17.00 -36.67 -20.39
N LEU A 24 -16.34 -35.52 -20.39
CA LEU A 24 -15.85 -34.85 -21.59
C LEU A 24 -14.32 -34.90 -21.62
N ASN A 25 -13.75 -35.52 -22.65
CA ASN A 25 -12.31 -35.53 -22.88
C ASN A 25 -11.93 -34.37 -23.82
N ILE A 26 -11.79 -33.18 -23.26
CA ILE A 26 -11.42 -31.97 -24.02
C ILE A 26 -9.93 -31.69 -23.82
N THR A 27 -9.16 -31.65 -24.90
CA THR A 27 -7.70 -31.49 -24.86
C THR A 27 -7.22 -30.08 -25.22
N ALA A 28 -8.12 -29.22 -25.70
CA ALA A 28 -7.80 -27.85 -26.10
C ALA A 28 -8.87 -26.86 -25.63
N ALA A 29 -8.47 -25.62 -25.36
CA ALA A 29 -9.41 -24.54 -25.15
C ALA A 29 -10.24 -24.30 -26.43
N GLY A 30 -11.51 -23.97 -26.25
CA GLY A 30 -12.44 -23.76 -27.35
C GLY A 30 -13.89 -23.76 -26.88
N SER A 31 -14.77 -23.41 -27.81
CA SER A 31 -16.22 -23.57 -27.66
C SER A 31 -16.63 -24.88 -28.32
N TYR A 32 -17.27 -25.74 -27.55
CA TYR A 32 -17.76 -27.03 -27.98
C TYR A 32 -19.28 -27.06 -27.83
N THR A 33 -19.95 -27.81 -28.70
CA THR A 33 -21.37 -28.09 -28.54
C THR A 33 -21.51 -29.59 -28.37
N ILE A 34 -22.13 -30.02 -27.28
CA ILE A 34 -22.46 -31.42 -27.03
C ILE A 34 -23.97 -31.61 -27.19
N SER A 35 -24.41 -32.77 -27.66
CA SER A 35 -25.84 -33.11 -27.71
C SER A 35 -26.21 -33.95 -26.50
N VAL A 36 -27.15 -33.47 -25.70
CA VAL A 36 -27.72 -34.20 -24.55
C VAL A 36 -29.19 -34.44 -24.85
N GLY A 37 -29.55 -35.69 -25.18
CA GLY A 37 -30.94 -36.03 -25.52
C GLY A 37 -31.50 -35.26 -26.72
N GLY A 38 -30.66 -34.94 -27.71
CA GLY A 38 -31.04 -34.15 -28.88
C GLY A 38 -30.97 -32.64 -28.69
N VAL A 39 -30.78 -32.14 -27.46
CA VAL A 39 -30.63 -30.71 -27.18
C VAL A 39 -29.15 -30.31 -27.24
N PRO A 40 -28.78 -29.29 -28.04
CA PRO A 40 -27.42 -28.78 -28.08
C PRO A 40 -27.12 -27.98 -26.79
N VAL A 41 -26.03 -28.32 -26.12
CA VAL A 41 -25.52 -27.64 -24.92
C VAL A 41 -24.13 -27.10 -25.22
N ALA A 42 -23.93 -25.79 -25.01
CA ALA A 42 -22.65 -25.13 -25.21
C ALA A 42 -21.72 -25.37 -24.01
N VAL A 43 -20.47 -25.76 -24.29
CA VAL A 43 -19.40 -25.98 -23.32
C VAL A 43 -18.21 -25.13 -23.74
N ASN A 44 -17.81 -24.18 -22.89
CA ASN A 44 -16.63 -23.35 -23.14
C ASN A 44 -15.47 -23.80 -22.25
N VAL A 45 -14.34 -24.10 -22.86
CA VAL A 45 -13.09 -24.45 -22.18
C VAL A 45 -12.05 -23.38 -22.48
N ALA A 46 -11.43 -22.81 -21.45
CA ALA A 46 -10.40 -21.79 -21.59
C ALA A 46 -9.09 -22.29 -21.00
N TYR A 47 -7.96 -21.94 -21.61
CA TYR A 47 -6.65 -22.11 -20.98
C TYR A 47 -6.57 -21.19 -19.75
N LEU A 48 -6.07 -21.74 -18.65
CA LEU A 48 -5.75 -20.97 -17.47
C LEU A 48 -4.41 -20.25 -17.68
N ALA A 49 -4.46 -18.93 -17.77
CA ALA A 49 -3.33 -18.03 -17.79
C ALA A 49 -3.21 -17.33 -16.43
N ALA A 50 -2.02 -17.43 -15.84
CA ALA A 50 -1.66 -16.68 -14.64
C ALA A 50 -1.08 -15.32 -15.04
N GLY A 51 -1.45 -14.27 -14.32
CA GLY A 51 -0.92 -12.93 -14.53
C GLY A 51 -1.28 -12.02 -13.37
N TYR A 52 -0.41 -11.06 -13.07
CA TYR A 52 -0.70 -10.02 -12.09
C TYR A 52 -0.13 -8.68 -12.51
N LYS A 53 -0.72 -7.62 -11.97
CA LYS A 53 -0.19 -6.27 -12.00
C LYS A 53 0.02 -5.81 -10.56
N ALA A 54 1.20 -5.26 -10.28
CA ALA A 54 1.52 -4.68 -8.98
C ALA A 54 1.77 -3.18 -9.14
N THR A 55 1.19 -2.39 -8.24
CA THR A 55 1.32 -0.93 -8.20
C THR A 55 1.74 -0.53 -6.79
N LEU A 56 2.86 0.17 -6.67
CA LEU A 56 3.28 0.80 -5.42
C LEU A 56 2.94 2.28 -5.45
N SER A 57 2.38 2.78 -4.35
CA SER A 57 2.03 4.18 -4.22
C SER A 57 2.29 4.70 -2.81
N SER A 58 2.53 6.01 -2.73
CA SER A 58 2.60 6.75 -1.47
C SER A 58 2.05 8.15 -1.76
N PRO A 59 1.15 8.69 -0.93
CA PRO A 59 0.74 10.08 -1.06
C PRO A 59 1.94 11.00 -0.76
N PRO A 60 1.97 12.22 -1.34
CA PRO A 60 2.92 13.25 -0.92
C PRO A 60 2.63 13.66 0.52
N VAL A 61 3.59 13.46 1.41
CA VAL A 61 3.43 13.73 2.84
C VAL A 61 4.53 14.64 3.36
N GLU A 62 4.17 15.46 4.33
CA GLU A 62 5.10 16.25 5.11
C GLU A 62 5.22 15.61 6.50
N ALA A 63 6.43 15.23 6.91
CA ALA A 63 6.65 14.41 8.11
C ALA A 63 7.94 14.83 8.85
N LEU A 64 7.98 14.58 10.16
CA LEU A 64 9.21 14.71 10.94
C LEU A 64 10.16 13.54 10.64
N PRO A 65 11.48 13.72 10.78
CA PRO A 65 12.42 12.61 10.68
C PRO A 65 12.02 11.44 11.58
N GLY A 66 11.91 10.24 11.01
CA GLY A 66 11.55 9.01 11.71
C GLY A 66 10.06 8.74 11.89
N GLU A 67 9.18 9.70 11.61
CA GLU A 67 7.73 9.50 11.71
C GLU A 67 7.22 8.43 10.73
N PRO A 68 6.26 7.58 11.10
CA PRO A 68 5.72 6.57 10.20
C PRO A 68 4.92 7.21 9.05
N VAL A 69 5.33 6.90 7.83
CA VAL A 69 4.63 7.23 6.58
C VAL A 69 4.04 5.96 5.99
N SER A 70 2.79 6.05 5.53
CA SER A 70 2.09 4.94 4.89
C SER A 70 2.44 4.84 3.41
N ALA A 71 2.83 3.65 2.97
CA ALA A 71 2.90 3.26 1.57
C ALA A 71 1.92 2.13 1.29
N ALA A 72 1.33 2.12 0.10
CA ALA A 72 0.39 1.10 -0.33
C ALA A 72 0.97 0.25 -1.48
N LEU A 73 0.67 -1.05 -1.42
CA LEU A 73 0.85 -1.99 -2.52
C LEU A 73 -0.51 -2.51 -2.92
N GLU A 74 -0.87 -2.30 -4.18
CA GLU A 74 -2.00 -2.97 -4.81
C GLU A 74 -1.47 -4.06 -5.73
N VAL A 75 -1.97 -5.29 -5.58
CA VAL A 75 -1.71 -6.39 -6.51
C VAL A 75 -3.03 -6.92 -7.05
N ALA A 76 -3.22 -6.84 -8.36
CA ALA A 76 -4.41 -7.32 -9.05
C ALA A 76 -4.09 -8.56 -9.89
N ASN A 77 -4.90 -9.62 -9.76
CA ASN A 77 -4.83 -10.77 -10.65
C ASN A 77 -5.47 -10.43 -12.00
N THR A 78 -4.64 -10.28 -13.03
CA THR A 78 -5.06 -9.96 -14.40
C THR A 78 -5.31 -11.21 -15.25
N GLY A 79 -4.95 -12.39 -14.73
CA GLY A 79 -5.22 -13.68 -15.36
C GLY A 79 -6.61 -14.23 -15.06
N ASN A 80 -6.91 -15.38 -15.65
CA ASN A 80 -8.12 -16.17 -15.39
C ASN A 80 -7.84 -17.40 -14.49
N ALA A 81 -6.59 -17.58 -14.03
CA ALA A 81 -6.19 -18.60 -13.06
C ALA A 81 -6.04 -18.02 -11.64
N THR A 82 -6.26 -18.83 -10.61
CA THR A 82 -5.87 -18.44 -9.23
C THR A 82 -4.36 -18.47 -9.10
N ILE A 83 -3.77 -17.38 -8.60
CA ILE A 83 -2.31 -17.26 -8.42
C ILE A 83 -1.93 -17.31 -6.93
N SER A 84 -0.72 -17.79 -6.66
CA SER A 84 -0.08 -17.68 -5.34
C SER A 84 1.10 -16.72 -5.44
N LEU A 85 1.15 -15.73 -4.55
CA LEU A 85 2.14 -14.66 -4.53
C LEU A 85 2.82 -14.64 -3.17
N SER A 86 4.15 -14.58 -3.13
CA SER A 86 4.92 -14.30 -1.94
C SER A 86 5.30 -12.82 -1.92
N ILE A 87 4.73 -12.07 -0.97
CA ILE A 87 5.01 -10.66 -0.75
C ILE A 87 5.81 -10.56 0.55
N ASN A 88 7.09 -10.17 0.45
CA ASN A 88 8.03 -10.15 1.58
C ASN A 88 8.04 -11.45 2.41
N GLY A 89 7.88 -12.60 1.77
CA GLY A 89 7.86 -13.91 2.44
C GLY A 89 6.48 -14.40 2.88
N THR A 90 5.45 -13.53 2.88
CA THR A 90 4.07 -13.94 3.19
C THR A 90 3.36 -14.41 1.93
N CYS A 91 2.78 -15.60 1.95
CA CYS A 91 2.06 -16.16 0.81
C CYS A 91 0.59 -15.74 0.79
N TYR A 92 0.13 -15.23 -0.35
CA TYR A 92 -1.24 -14.82 -0.63
C TYR A 92 -1.79 -15.60 -1.82
N ARG A 93 -3.05 -16.02 -1.72
CA ARG A 93 -3.76 -16.68 -2.82
C ARG A 93 -4.81 -15.74 -3.38
N LEU A 94 -4.67 -15.36 -4.65
CA LEU A 94 -5.50 -14.35 -5.30
C LEU A 94 -6.32 -14.97 -6.43
N GLN A 95 -7.64 -14.96 -6.27
CA GLN A 95 -8.57 -15.43 -7.29
C GLN A 95 -8.53 -14.53 -8.55
N PRO A 96 -8.97 -15.04 -9.71
CA PRO A 96 -9.08 -14.25 -10.92
C PRO A 96 -9.87 -12.95 -10.69
N ARG A 97 -9.39 -11.83 -11.26
CA ARG A 97 -10.02 -10.50 -11.18
C ARG A 97 -10.20 -9.95 -9.76
N ARG A 98 -9.52 -10.53 -8.75
CA ARG A 98 -9.44 -9.96 -7.41
C ARG A 98 -8.16 -9.16 -7.26
N SER A 99 -8.20 -8.19 -6.35
CA SER A 99 -7.05 -7.42 -5.91
C SER A 99 -6.80 -7.64 -4.42
N LEU A 100 -5.54 -7.48 -4.04
CA LEU A 100 -5.05 -7.41 -2.68
C LEU A 100 -4.47 -6.01 -2.49
N GLU A 101 -4.83 -5.36 -1.39
CA GLU A 101 -4.21 -4.11 -0.97
C GLU A 101 -3.48 -4.34 0.37
N ALA A 102 -2.25 -3.85 0.46
CA ALA A 102 -1.43 -3.94 1.66
C ALA A 102 -0.82 -2.58 1.99
N TYR A 103 -0.80 -2.24 3.27
CA TYR A 103 -0.21 -0.99 3.76
C TYR A 103 1.03 -1.27 4.60
N PHE A 104 2.03 -0.41 4.46
CA PHE A 104 3.30 -0.48 5.17
C PHE A 104 3.58 0.84 5.86
N ALA A 105 3.93 0.81 7.14
CA ALA A 105 4.39 1.98 7.88
C ALA A 105 5.92 2.06 7.82
N ILE A 106 6.45 3.19 7.35
CA ILE A 106 7.86 3.32 7.00
C ILE A 106 8.40 4.63 7.61
N PRO A 107 9.55 4.60 8.30
CA PRO A 107 10.10 5.82 8.91
C PRO A 107 10.47 6.85 7.86
N ALA A 108 9.97 8.09 8.02
CA ALA A 108 10.25 9.21 7.16
C ALA A 108 11.74 9.58 7.19
N GLN A 109 12.36 9.56 6.01
CA GLN A 109 13.74 9.97 5.81
C GLN A 109 13.86 10.63 4.44
N ALA A 110 14.77 11.59 4.31
CA ALA A 110 15.03 12.24 3.03
C ALA A 110 15.50 11.21 1.99
N HIS A 111 14.95 11.27 0.78
CA HIS A 111 15.35 10.43 -0.37
C HIS A 111 15.28 8.91 -0.14
N ARG A 112 14.39 8.44 0.75
CA ARG A 112 14.27 7.01 1.03
C ARG A 112 13.56 6.25 -0.09
N GLN A 113 14.16 5.16 -0.52
CA GLN A 113 13.54 4.17 -1.40
C GLN A 113 12.95 3.02 -0.57
N ILE A 114 11.80 2.53 -1.01
CA ILE A 114 11.20 1.29 -0.51
C ILE A 114 11.46 0.21 -1.53
N ILE A 115 11.92 -0.94 -1.04
CA ILE A 115 12.14 -2.12 -1.85
C ILE A 115 11.18 -3.20 -1.36
N LEU A 116 10.37 -3.73 -2.26
CA LEU A 116 9.46 -4.84 -1.99
C LEU A 116 9.76 -5.97 -2.97
N TYR A 117 9.65 -7.20 -2.48
CA TYR A 117 9.84 -8.39 -3.30
C TYR A 117 8.51 -9.12 -3.46
N ILE A 118 8.09 -9.30 -4.72
CA ILE A 118 6.93 -10.10 -5.09
C ILE A 118 7.43 -11.26 -5.95
N ASN A 119 7.36 -12.49 -5.44
CA ASN A 119 7.91 -13.69 -6.11
C ASN A 119 9.37 -13.49 -6.59
N ASN A 120 10.22 -12.91 -5.73
CA ASN A 120 11.62 -12.55 -6.00
C ASN A 120 11.83 -11.41 -7.02
N THR A 121 10.78 -10.86 -7.62
CA THR A 121 10.86 -9.65 -8.44
C THR A 121 10.93 -8.42 -7.54
N LYS A 122 11.92 -7.57 -7.79
CA LYS A 122 12.16 -6.33 -7.03
C LYS A 122 11.27 -5.20 -7.56
N TYR A 123 10.50 -4.58 -6.66
CA TYR A 123 9.74 -3.37 -6.91
C TYR A 123 10.32 -2.24 -6.06
N ILE A 124 10.51 -1.07 -6.67
CA ILE A 124 11.11 0.10 -6.01
C ILE A 124 10.09 1.24 -6.04
N LEU A 125 9.87 1.87 -4.89
CA LEU A 125 9.09 3.10 -4.77
C LEU A 125 9.97 4.20 -4.17
N ASN A 126 10.04 5.35 -4.84
CA ASN A 126 10.60 6.56 -4.26
C ASN A 126 9.50 7.25 -3.43
N LEU A 127 9.75 7.43 -2.13
CA LEU A 127 8.81 8.11 -1.27
C LEU A 127 8.83 9.62 -1.54
N ASN A 128 7.64 10.19 -1.78
CA ASN A 128 7.48 11.64 -1.90
C ASN A 128 7.25 12.26 -0.52
N ILE A 129 8.34 12.42 0.24
CA ILE A 129 8.33 12.95 1.60
C ILE A 129 9.06 14.29 1.64
N SER A 130 8.35 15.33 2.07
CA SER A 130 8.95 16.58 2.51
C SER A 130 9.30 16.48 3.99
N ILE A 131 10.59 16.44 4.30
CA ILE A 131 11.04 16.38 5.69
C ILE A 131 10.90 17.75 6.35
N ILE A 132 10.24 17.76 7.51
CA ILE A 132 10.17 18.93 8.37
C ILE A 132 11.49 19.08 9.12
N PHE A 133 12.11 20.24 8.98
CA PHE A 133 13.24 20.70 9.77
C PHE A 133 12.77 21.77 10.75
N ILE A 134 13.25 21.65 11.98
CA ILE A 134 13.05 22.65 13.03
C ILE A 134 14.42 23.25 13.34
N PHE A 135 14.51 24.56 13.25
CA PHE A 135 15.69 25.33 13.66
C PHE A 135 15.40 25.98 14.99
N VAL A 136 16.22 25.67 16.00
CA VAL A 136 16.16 26.30 17.31
C VAL A 136 17.43 27.11 17.47
N LEU A 137 17.30 28.42 17.49
CA LEU A 137 18.38 29.38 17.61
C LEU A 137 18.21 30.19 18.90
N PHE A 138 19.31 30.78 19.36
CA PHE A 138 19.36 31.53 20.61
C PHE A 138 19.80 32.96 20.34
N LYS A 139 19.05 33.96 20.82
CA LYS A 139 19.43 35.36 20.71
C LYS A 139 19.84 35.92 22.06
N ILE A 140 21.07 36.40 22.19
CA ILE A 140 21.59 37.09 23.38
C ILE A 140 22.15 38.43 22.96
N ASN A 141 21.78 39.51 23.65
CA ASN A 141 22.31 40.86 23.41
C ASN A 141 22.30 41.29 21.92
N GLY A 142 21.29 40.83 21.15
CA GLY A 142 21.15 41.12 19.73
C GLY A 142 21.85 40.15 18.76
N GLN A 143 22.73 39.27 19.24
CA GLN A 143 23.42 38.26 18.42
C GLN A 143 22.68 36.93 18.41
N ILE A 144 22.65 36.25 17.26
CA ILE A 144 22.01 34.94 17.08
C ILE A 144 23.07 33.84 17.10
N TYR A 145 22.81 32.78 17.86
CA TYR A 145 23.67 31.63 18.03
C TYR A 145 22.92 30.35 17.66
N ASN A 146 23.63 29.44 16.99
CA ASN A 146 23.16 28.08 16.77
C ASN A 146 23.72 27.18 17.89
N PRO A 147 22.89 26.64 18.79
CA PRO A 147 23.35 25.82 19.91
C PRO A 147 24.01 24.50 19.46
N LEU A 148 23.75 24.03 18.24
CA LEU A 148 24.42 22.84 17.68
C LEU A 148 25.86 23.14 17.23
N ALA A 149 26.15 24.39 16.86
CA ALA A 149 27.48 24.81 16.42
C ALA A 149 28.30 25.43 17.57
N THR A 150 27.64 26.12 18.50
CA THR A 150 28.27 26.87 19.57
C THR A 150 28.16 26.12 20.89
N ARG A 151 29.26 25.51 21.35
CA ARG A 151 29.30 24.72 22.59
C ARG A 151 29.35 25.56 23.87
N SER A 152 29.76 26.82 23.79
CA SER A 152 29.82 27.74 24.92
C SER A 152 29.61 29.18 24.44
N ILE A 153 28.80 29.94 25.18
CA ILE A 153 28.58 31.36 24.94
C ILE A 153 29.00 32.09 26.20
N VAL A 154 30.01 32.95 26.08
CA VAL A 154 30.44 33.85 27.16
C VAL A 154 29.77 35.20 26.92
N ALA A 155 28.83 35.57 27.78
CA ALA A 155 28.12 36.84 27.71
C ALA A 155 28.38 37.64 28.99
N SER A 156 28.96 38.82 28.83
CA SER A 156 29.17 39.77 29.91
C SER A 156 27.95 40.69 30.01
N ALA A 157 27.33 40.76 31.19
CA ALA A 157 26.22 41.66 31.46
C ALA A 157 26.51 42.52 32.69
N SER A 158 26.14 43.80 32.62
CA SER A 158 26.17 44.73 33.77
C SER A 158 24.99 44.55 34.73
N ARG A 159 24.09 43.60 34.42
CA ARG A 159 22.90 43.24 35.22
C ARG A 159 23.03 41.79 35.70
N SER A 160 22.35 41.45 36.79
CA SER A 160 22.33 40.10 37.37
C SER A 160 21.67 39.03 36.48
N GLN A 161 20.99 39.43 35.40
CA GLN A 161 20.34 38.51 34.46
C GLN A 161 20.70 38.86 33.02
N ILE A 162 21.09 37.83 32.25
CA ILE A 162 21.30 37.91 30.81
C ILE A 162 19.93 37.73 30.14
N GLN A 163 19.48 38.74 29.39
CA GLN A 163 18.26 38.61 28.60
C GLN A 163 18.54 37.77 27.36
N TYR A 164 17.68 36.78 27.11
CA TYR A 164 17.75 35.94 25.94
C TYR A 164 16.36 35.70 25.35
N GLN A 165 16.33 35.33 24.07
CA GLN A 165 15.13 34.93 23.34
C GLN A 165 15.44 33.68 22.53
N TRP A 166 14.51 32.73 22.53
CA TRP A 166 14.51 31.62 21.56
C TRP A 166 13.98 32.12 20.23
N ILE A 167 14.70 31.83 19.15
CA ILE A 167 14.20 31.99 17.79
C ILE A 167 13.94 30.58 17.27
N ILE A 168 12.69 30.29 16.94
CA ILE A 168 12.26 28.94 16.54
C ILE A 168 11.58 29.03 15.18
N GLU A 169 12.16 28.32 14.22
CA GLU A 169 11.71 28.30 12.84
C GLU A 169 11.44 26.87 12.38
N SER A 170 10.48 26.71 11.47
CA SER A 170 10.19 25.43 10.84
C SER A 170 9.87 25.64 9.36
N ASN A 171 10.27 24.69 8.53
CA ASN A 171 9.86 24.68 7.11
C ASN A 171 8.50 23.98 6.91
N ALA A 172 7.77 23.65 7.98
CA ALA A 172 6.46 23.01 7.88
C ALA A 172 5.45 23.90 7.15
N THR A 173 4.73 23.31 6.20
CA THR A 173 3.80 23.98 5.30
C THR A 173 2.36 23.51 5.45
N ARG A 174 2.12 22.32 6.00
CA ARG A 174 0.79 21.69 6.06
C ARG A 174 0.26 21.47 7.46
N ARG A 175 1.14 21.39 8.47
CA ARG A 175 0.72 21.14 9.86
C ARG A 175 1.57 21.89 10.87
N ALA A 176 0.99 22.08 12.06
CA ALA A 176 1.72 22.63 13.18
C ALA A 176 2.69 21.60 13.78
N VAL A 177 3.79 22.10 14.35
CA VAL A 177 4.85 21.29 14.93
C VAL A 177 5.15 21.78 16.33
N ALA A 178 5.12 20.87 17.30
CA ALA A 178 5.49 21.17 18.67
C ALA A 178 6.99 20.94 18.86
N VAL A 179 7.67 21.88 19.53
CA VAL A 179 9.06 21.75 19.95
C VAL A 179 9.22 22.24 21.37
N GLU A 180 10.03 21.55 22.16
CA GLU A 180 10.38 22.00 23.50
C GLU A 180 11.70 22.79 23.46
N ALA A 181 11.69 24.01 24.00
CA ALA A 181 12.89 24.83 24.13
C ALA A 181 12.94 25.46 25.53
N GLY A 182 14.05 25.25 26.25
CA GLY A 182 14.20 25.77 27.62
C GLY A 182 13.13 25.29 28.60
N GLY A 183 12.64 24.06 28.44
CA GLY A 183 11.59 23.48 29.31
C GLY A 183 10.17 23.96 29.02
N SER A 184 9.97 24.76 27.96
CA SER A 184 8.64 25.23 27.53
C SER A 184 8.28 24.67 26.15
N PRO A 185 7.02 24.24 25.93
CA PRO A 185 6.55 23.83 24.62
C PRO A 185 6.19 25.03 23.75
N TYR A 186 6.62 25.00 22.48
CA TYR A 186 6.30 25.97 21.45
C TYR A 186 5.57 25.27 20.30
N LEU A 187 4.47 25.86 19.84
CA LEU A 187 3.70 25.34 18.70
C LEU A 187 3.90 26.24 17.49
N LEU A 188 4.69 25.76 16.52
CA LEU A 188 4.95 26.43 15.26
C LEU A 188 3.84 26.09 14.27
N ARG A 189 3.04 27.07 13.85
CA ARG A 189 2.05 26.89 12.78
C ARG A 189 2.73 27.02 11.41
N PRO A 190 2.16 26.45 10.34
CA PRO A 190 2.70 26.61 9.00
C PRO A 190 2.96 28.08 8.64
N GLY A 191 4.15 28.36 8.11
CA GLY A 191 4.55 29.72 7.71
C GLY A 191 4.77 30.72 8.85
N SER A 192 4.77 30.28 10.12
CA SER A 192 5.11 31.13 11.26
C SER A 192 6.56 30.96 11.70
N ALA A 193 7.16 32.07 12.13
CA ALA A 193 8.41 32.11 12.89
C ALA A 193 8.11 32.74 14.24
N LEU A 194 8.75 32.24 15.31
CA LEU A 194 8.62 32.76 16.69
C LEU A 194 9.96 33.26 17.22
#